data_AF-A0A966XQP6-F1
#
_entry.id   AF-A0A966XQP6-F1
#
_cell.length_a   1.000
_cell.length_b   1.000
_cell.length_c   1.000
_cell.angle_alpha   90.00
_cell.angle_beta   90.00
_cell.angle_gamma   90.00
#
_symmetry.space_group_name_H-M   'P 1'
#
loop_
_entity.id
_entity.type
_entity.pdbx_description
1 polymer ?
#
loop_
_entity_poly.entity_id
_entity_poly.type
_entity_poly.pdbx_seq_one_letter_code
_entity_poly.pdbx_strand_id
1 'polypeptide(L)'
;MAQWIREARSPLLITSNAGRHADSATALDAIAQRLALPVVQYRPRYLSLPIAHPMHCGFDAAKLLGDADLILVLESDVLWIPDQVAPNADCKIVHMGVDPQAQ
;
A
#
# COMPACT_ATOMS: atom_id res chain seq x y z
N MET A 1 -10.00 -5.34 -10.15
CA MET A 1 -9.33 -4.60 -9.05
C MET A 1 -10.29 -3.73 -8.23
N ALA A 2 -11.04 -2.80 -8.85
CA ALA A 2 -12.02 -1.97 -8.12
C ALA A 2 -13.05 -2.78 -7.31
N GLN A 3 -13.46 -3.95 -7.81
CA GLN A 3 -14.36 -4.85 -7.08
C GLN A 3 -13.71 -5.44 -5.82
N TRP A 4 -12.44 -5.84 -5.88
CA TRP A 4 -11.74 -6.38 -4.70
C TRP A 4 -11.58 -5.35 -3.60
N ILE A 5 -11.28 -4.09 -3.96
CA ILE A 5 -11.19 -3.01 -2.97
C ILE A 5 -12.54 -2.77 -2.29
N ARG A 6 -13.65 -2.90 -3.04
CA ARG A 6 -14.99 -2.73 -2.49
C ARG A 6 -15.46 -3.90 -1.62
N GLU A 7 -14.96 -5.11 -1.88
CA GLU A 7 -15.33 -6.33 -1.15
C GLU A 7 -14.40 -6.59 0.04
N ALA A 8 -13.18 -6.05 0.02
CA ALA A 8 -12.22 -6.13 1.11
C ALA A 8 -12.76 -5.42 2.36
N ARG A 9 -12.65 -6.09 3.50
CA ARG A 9 -13.04 -5.53 4.80
C ARG A 9 -11.94 -4.67 5.40
N SER A 10 -10.69 -5.01 5.10
CA SER A 10 -9.50 -4.33 5.61
C SER A 10 -8.44 -4.23 4.50
N PRO A 11 -8.69 -3.40 3.46
CA PRO A 11 -7.71 -3.19 2.41
C PRO A 11 -6.54 -2.35 2.93
N LEU A 12 -5.33 -2.69 2.52
CA LEU A 12 -4.10 -1.96 2.86
C LEU A 12 -3.29 -1.70 1.60
N LEU A 13 -2.84 -0.47 1.39
CA LEU A 13 -1.87 -0.14 0.34
C LEU A 13 -0.49 0.09 0.94
N ILE A 14 0.52 -0.53 0.33
CA ILE A 14 1.93 -0.38 0.70
C ILE A 14 2.69 0.19 -0.48
N THR A 15 3.44 1.26 -0.26
CA THR A 15 4.29 1.88 -1.29
C THR A 15 5.61 2.37 -0.74
N SER A 16 6.67 2.30 -1.54
CA SER A 16 7.99 2.86 -1.22
C SER A 16 8.42 3.99 -2.15
N ASN A 17 7.85 4.03 -3.37
CA ASN A 17 8.37 4.89 -4.45
C ASN A 17 7.28 5.60 -5.27
N ALA A 18 5.99 5.46 -4.94
CA ALA A 18 4.90 6.10 -5.69
C ALA A 18 4.97 7.65 -5.67
N GLY A 19 5.72 8.24 -4.75
CA GLY A 19 5.99 9.68 -4.71
C GLY A 19 7.02 10.17 -5.73
N ARG A 20 7.67 9.29 -6.50
CA ARG A 20 8.72 9.67 -7.46
C ARG A 20 8.22 10.64 -8.53
N HIS A 21 6.95 10.52 -8.93
CA HIS A 21 6.32 11.41 -9.89
C HIS A 21 5.16 12.14 -9.22
N ALA A 22 5.06 13.46 -9.43
CA ALA A 22 4.03 14.30 -8.82
C ALA A 22 2.61 13.85 -9.21
N ASP A 23 2.42 13.43 -10.47
CA ASP A 23 1.14 12.93 -10.96
C ASP A 23 0.72 11.63 -10.25
N SER A 24 1.67 10.74 -9.96
CA SER A 24 1.43 9.50 -9.21
C SER A 24 1.06 9.78 -7.76
N ALA A 25 1.77 10.70 -7.10
CA ALA A 25 1.45 11.13 -5.74
C ALA A 25 0.04 11.76 -5.67
N THR A 26 -0.29 12.63 -6.62
CA THR A 26 -1.61 13.28 -6.70
C THR A 26 -2.72 12.27 -6.95
N ALA A 27 -2.50 11.30 -7.85
CA ALA A 27 -3.47 10.24 -8.10
C ALA A 27 -3.67 9.34 -6.87
N LEU A 28 -2.59 9.01 -6.15
CA LEU A 28 -2.66 8.23 -4.92
C LEU A 28 -3.42 8.97 -3.81
N ASP A 29 -3.15 10.25 -3.60
CA ASP A 29 -3.87 11.11 -2.65
C ASP A 29 -5.38 11.08 -2.91
N ALA A 30 -5.78 11.33 -4.15
CA ALA A 30 -7.19 11.33 -4.55
C ALA A 30 -7.85 9.95 -4.36
N ILE A 31 -7.17 8.86 -4.72
CA ILE A 31 -7.72 7.50 -4.57
C ILE A 31 -7.79 7.09 -3.10
N ALA A 32 -6.74 7.36 -2.33
CA ALA A 32 -6.68 7.05 -0.90
C ALA A 32 -7.82 7.74 -0.16
N GLN A 33 -8.02 9.03 -0.42
CA GLN A 33 -9.12 9.79 0.18
C GLN A 33 -10.49 9.27 -0.28
N ARG A 34 -10.68 9.05 -1.58
CA ARG A 34 -11.99 8.65 -2.14
C ARG A 34 -12.43 7.25 -1.71
N LEU A 35 -11.50 6.33 -1.56
CA LEU A 35 -11.78 4.94 -1.19
C LEU A 35 -11.59 4.66 0.29
N ALA A 36 -11.24 5.69 1.08
CA ALA A 36 -10.82 5.55 2.47
C ALA A 36 -9.79 4.41 2.65
N LEU A 37 -8.79 4.39 1.75
CA LEU A 37 -7.80 3.31 1.65
C LEU A 37 -6.57 3.66 2.50
N PRO A 38 -6.30 2.92 3.59
CA PRO A 38 -5.09 3.06 4.39
C PRO A 38 -3.82 2.88 3.55
N VAL A 39 -2.86 3.79 3.71
CA VAL A 39 -1.59 3.78 2.98
C VAL A 39 -0.42 3.76 3.97
N VAL A 40 0.42 2.74 3.86
CA VAL A 40 1.73 2.67 4.51
C VAL A 40 2.80 3.03 3.49
N GLN A 41 3.58 4.07 3.83
CA GLN A 41 4.72 4.48 3.04
C GLN A 41 5.95 3.74 3.58
N TYR A 42 6.18 2.50 3.16
CA TYR A 42 7.25 1.68 3.75
C TYR A 42 8.64 2.17 3.29
N ARG A 43 9.50 2.56 4.25
CA ARG A 43 10.86 3.09 4.00
C ARG A 43 10.97 3.94 2.71
N PRO A 44 10.16 5.01 2.58
CA PRO A 44 9.92 5.63 1.29
C PRO A 44 11.14 6.44 0.87
N ARG A 45 11.52 6.35 -0.41
CA ARG A 45 12.52 7.28 -0.99
C ARG A 45 11.89 8.62 -1.32
N TYR A 46 10.61 8.60 -1.68
CA TYR A 46 9.79 9.77 -1.97
C TYR A 46 8.44 9.62 -1.27
N LEU A 47 7.95 10.70 -0.66
CA LEU A 47 6.63 10.70 -0.05
C LEU A 47 5.57 10.73 -1.16
N SER A 48 4.74 9.69 -1.16
CA SER A 48 3.56 9.54 -2.00
C SER A 48 2.31 10.19 -1.41
N LEU A 49 2.28 10.40 -0.09
CA LEU A 49 1.24 11.14 0.62
C LEU A 49 1.85 12.12 1.64
N PRO A 50 1.18 13.27 1.88
CA PRO A 50 1.48 14.10 3.04
C PRO A 50 1.35 13.31 4.34
N ILE A 51 2.26 13.52 5.29
CA ILE A 51 2.23 12.82 6.60
C ILE A 51 0.93 13.12 7.38
N ALA A 52 0.37 14.32 7.17
CA ALA A 52 -0.90 14.75 7.77
C ALA A 52 -2.14 14.20 7.06
N HIS A 53 -1.99 13.45 5.96
CA HIS A 53 -3.11 12.86 5.24
C HIS A 53 -3.83 11.84 6.13
N PRO A 54 -5.17 11.84 6.22
CA PRO A 54 -5.91 10.98 7.16
C PRO A 54 -5.71 9.48 6.90
N MET A 55 -5.44 9.11 5.64
CA MET A 55 -5.14 7.71 5.27
C MET A 55 -3.66 7.34 5.40
N HIS A 56 -2.81 8.25 5.87
CA HIS A 56 -1.41 7.93 6.13
C HIS A 56 -1.30 7.10 7.41
N CYS A 57 -0.95 5.82 7.27
CA CYS A 57 -0.82 4.88 8.38
C CYS A 57 0.62 4.68 8.85
N GLY A 58 1.51 5.62 8.50
CA GLY A 58 2.91 5.60 8.90
C GLY A 58 3.80 4.83 7.92
N PHE A 59 4.94 4.39 8.45
CA PHE A 59 6.05 3.84 7.66
C PHE A 59 6.34 2.36 7.93
N ASP A 60 5.50 1.71 8.74
CA ASP A 60 5.62 0.30 9.12
C ASP A 60 4.27 -0.41 8.94
N ALA A 61 4.26 -1.46 8.13
CA ALA A 61 3.07 -2.24 7.83
C ALA A 61 2.75 -3.28 8.92
N ALA A 62 3.70 -3.59 9.81
CA ALA A 62 3.59 -4.72 10.75
C ALA A 62 2.30 -4.72 11.58
N LYS A 63 1.82 -3.53 11.98
CA LYS A 63 0.61 -3.38 12.80
C LYS A 63 -0.69 -3.64 12.04
N LEU A 64 -0.69 -3.55 10.71
CA LEU A 64 -1.88 -3.66 9.88
C LEU A 64 -1.93 -4.96 9.07
N LEU A 65 -0.78 -5.63 8.90
CA LEU A 65 -0.68 -6.85 8.08
C LEU A 65 -1.55 -7.99 8.59
N GLY A 66 -1.64 -8.19 9.91
CA GLY A 66 -2.41 -9.29 10.49
C GLY A 66 -3.91 -9.22 10.19
N ASP A 67 -4.44 -8.01 10.08
CA ASP A 67 -5.87 -7.76 9.84
C ASP A 67 -6.20 -7.57 8.35
N ALA A 68 -5.19 -7.38 7.51
CA ALA A 68 -5.39 -7.12 6.09
C ALA A 68 -5.92 -8.37 5.36
N ASP A 69 -7.02 -8.21 4.62
CA ASP A 69 -7.57 -9.23 3.72
C ASP A 69 -7.27 -8.96 2.23
N LEU A 70 -6.81 -7.74 1.93
CA LEU A 70 -6.31 -7.32 0.63
C LEU A 70 -5.12 -6.38 0.82
N ILE A 71 -3.97 -6.74 0.26
CA ILE A 71 -2.78 -5.88 0.21
C ILE A 71 -2.53 -5.47 -1.23
N LEU A 72 -2.51 -4.16 -1.46
CA LEU A 72 -2.13 -3.54 -2.71
C LEU A 72 -0.70 -3.02 -2.61
N VAL A 73 0.18 -3.52 -3.44
CA VAL A 73 1.57 -3.09 -3.49
C VAL A 73 1.73 -2.13 -4.65
N LEU A 74 2.15 -0.90 -4.39
CA LEU A 74 2.40 0.10 -5.43
C LEU A 74 3.87 0.52 -5.43
N GLU A 75 4.59 0.22 -6.51
CA GLU A 75 6.00 0.67 -6.71
C GLU A 75 6.86 0.40 -5.45
N SER A 76 6.86 -0.86 -5.00
CA SER A 76 7.54 -1.30 -3.79
C SER A 76 8.11 -2.71 -3.95
N ASP A 77 9.42 -2.84 -3.78
CA ASP A 77 10.15 -4.12 -3.91
C ASP A 77 10.10 -4.93 -2.62
N VAL A 78 9.93 -4.24 -1.49
CA VAL A 78 9.83 -4.83 -0.15
C VAL A 78 8.58 -4.28 0.52
N LEU A 79 7.78 -5.17 1.09
CA LEU A 79 6.47 -4.85 1.66
C LEU A 79 6.50 -4.83 3.18
N TRP A 80 7.26 -5.79 3.73
CA TRP A 80 7.55 -6.02 5.14
C TRP A 80 8.73 -6.99 5.23
N ILE A 81 9.14 -7.39 6.43
CA ILE A 81 10.15 -8.43 6.64
C ILE A 81 9.41 -9.74 6.94
N PRO A 82 9.36 -10.73 6.02
CA PRO A 82 8.54 -11.94 6.18
C PRO A 82 8.80 -12.72 7.47
N ASP A 83 10.06 -12.76 7.92
CA ASP A 83 10.47 -13.43 9.16
C ASP A 83 9.93 -12.73 10.43
N GLN A 84 9.46 -11.49 10.34
CA GLN A 84 8.97 -10.71 11.47
C GLN A 84 7.44 -10.65 11.53
N VAL A 85 6.78 -10.61 10.38
CA VAL A 85 5.33 -10.48 10.26
C VAL A 85 4.90 -11.02 8.90
N ALA A 86 3.73 -11.64 8.85
CA ALA A 86 3.11 -12.07 7.62
C ALA A 86 1.64 -11.64 7.62
N PRO A 87 1.08 -11.34 6.45
CA PRO A 87 -0.35 -11.16 6.34
C PRO A 87 -1.10 -12.46 6.61
N ASN A 88 -2.42 -12.36 6.80
CA ASN A 88 -3.28 -13.51 6.96
C ASN A 88 -3.11 -14.49 5.78
N ALA A 89 -3.23 -15.80 6.02
CA ALA A 89 -3.11 -16.83 4.99
C ALA A 89 -4.13 -16.66 3.85
N ASP A 90 -5.31 -16.09 4.16
CA ASP A 90 -6.35 -15.80 3.17
C ASP A 90 -6.20 -14.41 2.51
N CYS A 91 -5.17 -13.63 2.90
CA CYS A 91 -4.95 -12.29 2.39
C CYS A 91 -4.55 -12.34 0.92
N LYS A 92 -5.27 -11.58 0.09
CA LYS A 92 -4.92 -11.41 -1.31
C LYS A 92 -3.87 -10.31 -1.46
N ILE A 93 -2.72 -10.64 -2.05
CA ILE A 93 -1.67 -9.64 -2.34
C ILE A 93 -1.68 -9.36 -3.85
N VAL A 94 -1.76 -8.08 -4.22
CA VAL A 94 -1.80 -7.62 -5.61
C VAL A 94 -0.69 -6.62 -5.84
N HIS A 95 0.23 -6.95 -6.75
CA HIS A 95 1.30 -6.05 -7.17
C HIS A 95 0.86 -5.14 -8.31
N MET A 96 1.09 -3.86 -8.15
CA MET A 96 0.87 -2.79 -9.12
C MET A 96 2.16 -2.02 -9.29
N GLY A 97 2.81 -2.24 -10.43
CA GLY A 97 4.02 -1.52 -10.80
C GLY A 97 4.31 -1.72 -12.26
N VAL A 98 5.17 -0.88 -12.82
CA VAL A 98 5.49 -0.92 -14.25
C VAL A 98 6.52 -2.00 -14.61
N ASP A 99 7.09 -2.72 -13.64
CA ASP A 99 8.12 -3.73 -13.93
C ASP A 99 7.70 -5.16 -13.55
N PRO A 100 7.42 -6.02 -14.56
CA PRO A 100 7.20 -7.45 -14.36
C PRO A 100 8.50 -8.25 -14.09
N GLN A 101 9.68 -7.61 -13.99
CA GLN A 101 10.96 -8.29 -13.74
C GLN A 101 11.43 -8.15 -12.28
N ALA A 102 10.69 -8.73 -11.35
CA ALA A 102 11.20 -9.11 -10.04
C ALA A 102 10.36 -10.28 -9.51
N GLN A 103 10.47 -11.42 -10.18
CA GLN A 103 9.99 -12.71 -9.69
C GLN A 103 11.19 -13.51 -9.13
#